data_AF-A0A957Z5L0-F1
#
_entry.id   AF-A0A957Z5L0-F1
#
_cell.length_a   1.000
_cell.length_b   1.000
_cell.length_c   1.000
_cell.angle_alpha   90.00
_cell.angle_beta   90.00
_cell.angle_gamma   90.00
#
_symmetry.space_group_name_H-M   'P 1'
#
loop_
_entity.id
_entity.type
_entity.pdbx_description
1 polymer ?
#
loop_
_entity_poly.entity_id
_entity_poly.type
_entity_poly.pdbx_seq_one_letter_code
_entity_poly.pdbx_strand_id
1 'polypeptide(L)'
;MSDIMTTHQHFVTTSLAGLQRDTPPMRLFEKAKRYGIWNPSDIDFRQDAADWQRLDATEREVLLHLTSLFQAGEEAVTADILPLIMTVAAEGRLEEEMYLTTFLFEEA
;
A
#
# COMPACT_ATOMS: atom_id res chain seq x y z
N MET A 1 -18.60 19.15 -1.79
CA MET A 1 -19.00 17.75 -2.07
C MET A 1 -19.57 17.71 -3.47
N SER A 2 -18.68 17.70 -4.48
CA SER A 2 -19.07 17.73 -5.90
C SER A 2 -19.03 16.31 -6.45
N ASP A 3 -19.99 16.00 -7.32
CA ASP A 3 -20.36 14.69 -7.85
C ASP A 3 -19.20 13.77 -8.24
N ILE A 4 -19.10 12.60 -7.61
CA ILE A 4 -18.28 11.47 -8.06
C ILE A 4 -19.20 10.46 -8.74
N MET A 5 -19.88 10.87 -9.81
CA MET A 5 -20.47 9.93 -10.77
C MET A 5 -19.87 10.20 -12.14
N THR A 6 -18.59 9.87 -12.27
CA THR A 6 -17.91 9.78 -13.55
C THR A 6 -18.55 8.63 -14.33
N THR A 7 -19.29 8.93 -15.40
CA THR A 7 -19.85 7.89 -16.26
C THR A 7 -18.70 7.22 -17.01
N HIS A 8 -18.53 5.90 -16.84
CA HIS A 8 -17.54 5.14 -17.61
C HIS A 8 -17.88 5.19 -19.10
N GLN A 9 -17.01 5.81 -19.90
CA GLN A 9 -17.21 5.93 -21.35
C GLN A 9 -16.69 4.71 -22.14
N HIS A 10 -15.69 4.02 -21.59
CA HIS A 10 -15.06 2.85 -22.21
C HIS A 10 -14.43 1.95 -21.13
N PHE A 11 -14.22 0.68 -21.48
CA PHE A 11 -13.46 -0.28 -20.67
C PHE A 11 -12.29 -0.81 -21.48
N VAL A 12 -11.07 -0.64 -20.96
CA VAL A 12 -9.84 -1.01 -21.67
C VAL A 12 -9.79 -2.52 -21.95
N THR A 13 -10.23 -3.34 -20.99
CA THR A 13 -10.17 -4.82 -21.05
C THR A 13 -11.09 -5.45 -22.08
N THR A 14 -12.16 -4.77 -22.49
CA THR A 14 -13.08 -5.22 -23.55
C THR A 14 -12.85 -4.53 -24.89
N SER A 15 -11.87 -3.62 -24.95
CA SER A 15 -11.42 -2.97 -26.18
C SER A 15 -10.34 -3.80 -26.90
N LEU A 16 -9.97 -3.39 -28.12
CA LEU A 16 -8.84 -3.99 -28.84
C LEU A 16 -7.47 -3.76 -28.17
N ALA A 17 -7.36 -2.79 -27.27
CA ALA A 17 -6.10 -2.46 -26.61
C ALA A 17 -5.72 -3.50 -25.54
N GLY A 18 -6.67 -3.90 -24.69
CA GLY A 18 -6.41 -4.79 -23.55
C GLY A 18 -5.40 -4.21 -22.55
N LEU A 19 -4.91 -5.06 -21.62
CA LEU A 19 -3.91 -4.66 -20.63
C LEU A 19 -2.48 -4.70 -21.22
N GLN A 20 -1.71 -3.65 -20.96
CA GLN A 20 -0.31 -3.52 -21.36
C GLN A 20 0.61 -4.21 -20.35
N ARG A 21 0.80 -5.53 -20.53
CA ARG A 21 1.52 -6.41 -19.59
C ARG A 21 3.00 -6.08 -19.38
N ASP A 22 3.66 -5.48 -20.37
CA ASP A 22 5.12 -5.22 -20.32
C ASP A 22 5.48 -3.89 -19.63
N THR A 23 4.48 -3.10 -19.23
CA THR A 23 4.68 -1.82 -18.55
C THR A 23 5.25 -2.02 -17.14
N PRO A 24 6.04 -1.06 -16.62
CA PRO A 24 6.55 -1.14 -15.25
C PRO A 24 5.47 -1.38 -14.18
N PRO A 25 4.30 -0.68 -14.19
CA PRO A 25 3.26 -0.92 -13.19
C PRO A 25 2.70 -2.35 -13.21
N MET A 26 2.45 -2.93 -14.40
CA MET A 26 1.99 -4.33 -14.47
C MET A 26 3.03 -5.32 -13.96
N ARG A 27 4.32 -5.07 -14.24
CA ARG A 27 5.40 -5.93 -13.73
C ARG A 27 5.55 -5.82 -12.22
N LEU A 28 5.30 -4.64 -11.64
CA LEU A 28 5.28 -4.45 -10.18
C LEU A 28 4.05 -5.08 -9.55
N PHE A 29 2.86 -4.92 -10.14
CA PHE A 29 1.63 -5.59 -9.69
C PHE A 29 1.78 -7.13 -9.65
N GLU A 30 2.38 -7.74 -10.67
CA GLU A 30 2.67 -9.17 -10.68
C GLU A 30 3.71 -9.59 -9.63
N LYS A 31 4.65 -8.71 -9.26
CA LYS A 31 5.60 -8.95 -8.18
C LYS A 31 4.95 -8.83 -6.80
N ALA A 32 4.13 -7.80 -6.59
CA ALA A 32 3.41 -7.58 -5.33
C ALA A 32 2.57 -8.82 -4.95
N LYS A 33 1.79 -9.38 -5.89
CA LYS A 33 1.04 -10.62 -5.65
C LYS A 33 1.89 -11.84 -5.29
N ARG A 34 3.17 -11.87 -5.66
CA ARG A 34 4.08 -13.00 -5.39
C ARG A 34 4.85 -12.83 -4.08
N TYR A 35 5.18 -11.59 -3.73
CA TYR A 35 6.16 -11.30 -2.67
C TYR A 35 5.57 -10.47 -1.53
N GLY A 36 4.50 -9.70 -1.76
CA GLY A 36 3.85 -8.82 -0.78
C GLY A 36 2.65 -9.45 -0.07
N ILE A 37 2.60 -10.78 0.06
CA ILE A 37 1.43 -11.51 0.61
C ILE A 37 1.66 -12.07 2.03
N TRP A 38 2.70 -11.60 2.72
CA TRP A 38 2.91 -11.97 4.12
C TRP A 38 1.80 -11.38 4.98
N ASN A 39 1.43 -12.09 6.05
CA ASN A 39 0.39 -11.66 6.98
C ASN A 39 1.05 -11.24 8.30
N PRO A 40 0.98 -9.94 8.69
CA PRO A 40 1.55 -9.48 9.96
C PRO A 40 1.02 -10.23 11.19
N SER A 41 -0.20 -10.75 11.12
CA SER A 41 -0.81 -11.52 12.22
C SER A 41 -0.13 -12.88 12.47
N ASP A 42 0.68 -13.36 11.51
CA ASP A 42 1.40 -14.63 11.63
C ASP A 42 2.79 -14.46 12.29
N ILE A 43 3.22 -13.23 12.56
CA ILE A 43 4.50 -12.95 13.23
C ILE A 43 4.36 -13.22 14.74
N ASP A 44 5.26 -14.04 15.26
CA ASP A 44 5.35 -14.35 16.69
C ASP A 44 6.24 -13.35 17.44
N PHE A 45 5.61 -12.40 18.12
CA PHE A 45 6.28 -11.35 18.91
C PHE A 45 6.57 -11.73 20.37
N ARG A 46 6.45 -13.00 20.75
CA ARG A 46 6.68 -13.42 22.17
C ARG A 46 8.10 -13.12 22.64
N GLN A 47 9.08 -13.26 21.76
CA GLN A 47 10.48 -13.00 22.09
C GLN A 47 10.74 -11.49 22.22
N ASP A 48 10.21 -10.67 21.31
CA ASP A 48 10.29 -9.21 21.35
C ASP A 48 9.74 -8.64 22.67
N ALA A 49 8.63 -9.19 23.17
CA ALA A 49 8.07 -8.81 24.45
C ALA A 49 8.99 -9.13 25.64
N ALA A 50 9.72 -10.26 25.59
CA ALA A 50 10.70 -10.61 26.61
C ALA A 50 11.95 -9.72 26.52
N ASP A 51 12.42 -9.43 25.31
CA ASP A 51 13.59 -8.58 25.07
C ASP A 51 13.32 -7.13 25.45
N TRP A 52 12.11 -6.63 25.21
CA TRP A 52 11.65 -5.31 25.67
C TRP A 52 11.84 -5.12 27.18
N GLN A 53 11.59 -6.16 27.98
CA GLN A 53 11.73 -6.08 29.44
C GLN A 53 13.18 -6.00 29.91
N ARG A 54 14.15 -6.34 29.05
CA ARG A 54 15.58 -6.35 29.36
C ARG A 54 16.25 -5.01 29.04
N LEU A 55 15.59 -4.16 28.25
CA LEU A 55 16.06 -2.83 27.89
C LEU A 55 15.99 -1.87 29.08
N ASP A 56 16.94 -0.95 29.13
CA ASP A 56 16.91 0.17 30.06
C ASP A 56 15.90 1.26 29.63
N ALA A 57 15.74 2.28 30.47
CA ALA A 57 14.76 3.33 30.23
C ALA A 57 15.05 4.15 28.96
N THR A 58 16.33 4.43 28.67
CA THR A 58 16.74 5.23 27.52
C THR A 58 16.58 4.44 26.22
N GLU A 59 16.95 3.16 26.22
CA GLU A 59 16.73 2.27 25.08
C GLU A 59 15.24 2.16 24.73
N ARG A 60 14.38 1.99 25.74
CA ARG A 60 12.92 1.95 25.54
C ARG A 60 12.38 3.27 24.98
N GLU A 61 12.83 4.41 25.51
CA GLU A 61 12.40 5.72 25.03
C GLU A 61 12.75 5.91 23.54
N VAL A 62 13.97 5.57 23.14
CA VAL A 62 14.41 5.66 21.74
C VAL A 62 13.57 4.76 20.83
N LEU A 63 13.36 3.50 21.21
CA LEU A 63 12.56 2.58 20.41
C LEU A 63 11.10 3.00 20.30
N LEU A 64 10.49 3.47 21.40
CA LEU A 64 9.11 3.99 21.36
C LEU A 64 9.00 5.21 20.47
N HIS A 65 9.95 6.13 20.54
CA HIS A 65 9.94 7.31 19.70
C HIS A 65 10.01 6.94 18.21
N LEU A 66 10.96 6.08 17.83
CA LEU A 66 11.11 5.63 16.45
C LEU A 66 9.87 4.87 15.96
N THR A 67 9.37 3.92 16.75
CA THR A 67 8.19 3.12 16.38
C THR A 67 6.95 3.99 16.23
N SER A 68 6.79 5.01 17.08
CA SER A 68 5.67 5.95 17.00
C SER A 68 5.70 6.78 15.71
N LEU A 69 6.90 7.16 15.25
CA LEU A 69 7.06 7.88 13.98
C LEU A 69 6.67 6.99 12.78
N PHE A 70 7.10 5.72 12.78
CA PHE A 70 6.70 4.77 11.75
C PHE A 70 5.20 4.55 11.75
N GLN A 71 4.62 4.24 12.91
CA GLN A 71 3.18 3.95 13.00
C GLN A 71 2.30 5.11 12.50
N ALA A 72 2.65 6.35 12.85
CA ALA A 72 1.95 7.53 12.32
C ALA A 72 2.20 7.73 10.81
N GLY A 73 3.40 7.40 10.34
CA GLY A 73 3.77 7.42 8.93
C GLY A 73 2.93 6.45 8.10
N GLU A 74 2.82 5.19 8.53
CA GLU A 74 2.05 4.15 7.82
C GLU A 74 0.57 4.52 7.70
N GLU A 75 -0.03 5.05 8.78
CA GLU A 75 -1.42 5.55 8.75
C GLU A 75 -1.57 6.72 7.78
N ALA A 76 -0.61 7.66 7.77
CA ALA A 76 -0.64 8.80 6.88
C ALA A 76 -0.54 8.40 5.40
N VAL A 77 0.43 7.54 5.03
CA VAL A 77 0.58 7.12 3.62
C VAL A 77 -0.60 6.28 3.14
N THR A 78 -1.19 5.45 4.01
CA THR A 78 -2.41 4.68 3.70
C THR A 78 -3.58 5.60 3.36
N ALA A 79 -3.76 6.69 4.10
CA ALA A 79 -4.82 7.66 3.83
C ALA A 79 -4.49 8.56 2.62
N ASP A 80 -3.25 9.05 2.53
CA ASP A 80 -2.84 10.10 1.61
C ASP A 80 -2.50 9.59 0.20
N ILE A 81 -2.41 8.27 -0.01
CA ILE A 81 -2.27 7.68 -1.35
C ILE A 81 -3.58 7.69 -2.14
N LEU A 82 -4.74 7.79 -1.47
CA LEU A 82 -6.06 7.72 -2.12
C LEU A 82 -6.27 8.79 -3.22
N PRO A 83 -5.91 10.08 -3.02
CA PRO A 83 -5.99 11.08 -4.07
C PRO A 83 -5.14 10.75 -5.31
N LEU A 84 -3.99 10.10 -5.14
CA LEU A 84 -3.16 9.66 -6.27
C LEU A 84 -3.88 8.55 -7.06
N ILE A 85 -4.44 7.55 -6.37
CA ILE A 85 -5.22 6.48 -7.00
C ILE A 85 -6.37 7.06 -7.81
N MET A 86 -7.12 8.01 -7.23
CA MET A 86 -8.24 8.67 -7.91
C MET A 86 -7.78 9.46 -9.14
N THR A 87 -6.62 10.12 -9.08
CA THR A 87 -6.06 10.87 -10.20
C THR A 87 -5.65 9.93 -11.34
N VAL A 88 -4.93 8.85 -11.03
CA VAL A 88 -4.50 7.83 -11.99
C VAL A 88 -5.70 7.14 -12.66
N ALA A 89 -6.75 6.85 -11.88
CA ALA A 89 -8.00 6.30 -12.40
C ALA A 89 -8.71 7.28 -13.35
N ALA A 90 -8.78 8.58 -13.00
CA ALA A 90 -9.36 9.61 -13.85
C ALA A 90 -8.59 9.82 -15.16
N GLU A 91 -7.27 9.56 -15.17
CA GLU A 91 -6.42 9.58 -16.36
C GLU A 91 -6.51 8.30 -17.21
N GLY A 92 -7.26 7.28 -16.77
CA GLY A 92 -7.44 6.02 -17.50
C GLY A 92 -6.19 5.12 -17.51
N ARG A 93 -5.27 5.31 -16.56
CA ARG A 93 -4.01 4.56 -16.42
C ARG A 93 -4.23 3.26 -15.64
N LEU A 94 -5.02 2.35 -16.20
CA LEU A 94 -5.54 1.16 -15.51
C LEU A 94 -4.45 0.28 -14.91
N GLU A 95 -3.33 0.05 -15.61
CA GLU A 95 -2.23 -0.78 -15.11
C GLU A 95 -1.58 -0.21 -13.85
N GLU A 96 -1.54 1.12 -13.73
CA GLU A 96 -0.99 1.82 -12.58
C GLU A 96 -1.98 1.89 -11.45
N GLU A 97 -3.26 2.10 -11.74
CA GLU A 97 -4.34 1.96 -10.77
C GLU A 97 -4.30 0.57 -10.12
N MET A 98 -4.16 -0.49 -10.92
CA MET A 98 -4.02 -1.87 -10.44
C MET A 98 -2.83 -2.01 -9.49
N TYR A 99 -1.65 -1.48 -9.84
CA TYR A 99 -0.48 -1.53 -8.97
C TYR A 99 -0.69 -0.74 -7.67
N LEU A 100 -1.27 0.46 -7.75
CA LEU A 100 -1.51 1.26 -6.54
C LEU A 100 -2.50 0.60 -5.57
N THR A 101 -3.36 -0.32 -6.03
CA THR A 101 -4.16 -1.13 -5.09
C THR A 101 -3.31 -2.06 -4.22
N THR A 102 -2.21 -2.62 -4.75
CA THR A 102 -1.32 -3.45 -3.95
C THR A 102 -0.45 -2.59 -3.04
N PHE A 103 -0.06 -1.41 -3.52
CA PHE A 103 0.65 -0.42 -2.68
C PHE A 103 -0.20 -0.03 -1.46
N LEU A 104 -1.46 0.37 -1.67
CA LEU A 104 -2.37 0.71 -0.57
C LEU A 104 -2.58 -0.47 0.39
N PHE A 105 -2.65 -1.69 -0.13
CA PHE A 105 -2.75 -2.90 0.70
C PHE A 105 -1.49 -3.14 1.54
N GLU A 106 -0.30 -2.87 1.00
CA GLU A 106 0.97 -3.10 1.69
C GLU A 106 1.23 -2.09 2.83
N GLU A 107 0.67 -0.88 2.76
CA GLU A 107 0.80 0.14 3.82
C GLU A 107 -0.20 -0.04 4.99
N ALA A 108 -1.25 -0.86 4.81
CA ALA A 108 -2.38 -1.03 5.74
C ALA A 108 -2.19 -2.19 6.73
#